data_AF-A0A7X7RPT1-F1
#
_entry.id   AF-A0A7X7RPT1-F1
#
_cell.length_a   1.000
_cell.length_b   1.000
_cell.length_c   1.000
_cell.angle_alpha   90.00
_cell.angle_beta   90.00
_cell.angle_gamma   90.00
#
_symmetry.space_group_name_H-M   'P 1'
#
loop_
_entity.id
_entity.type
_entity.pdbx_description
1 polymer ?
#
loop_
_entity_poly.entity_id
_entity_poly.type
_entity_poly.pdbx_seq_one_letter_code
_entity_poly.pdbx_strand_id
1 'polypeptide(L)'
;METAIITTPTQNSDNLMKGADFLYNNSATYEINESIYSLYDYLPVIYKNESESEYLKTLFKALEISYSNALYQFAYIQLHMIFMVCIYYILIKINIQAPRDIENALHYMIKDRSRITDFYGAGNTRDGELYFGSFAVLGESDVFLLLKIAGIDSDLQGELKKLVEERNKYAHANGNITITSQTTIDDKISKYINTLERVQRLVKPIIVDLYRETLIDPNFSDSEDRLGYLDNDEQIKEEFIKKYSLSYRDLNFCRKINLAELSDVKSFDEIKNLHIALCKYYKGIRDDDAAECAS
;
A
#
# COMPACT_ATOMS: atom_id res chain seq x y z
N MET A 1 -15.25 -71.54 37.75
CA MET A 1 -14.30 -70.86 36.85
C MET A 1 -14.95 -70.83 35.49
N GLU A 2 -15.57 -69.70 35.13
CA GLU A 2 -16.13 -69.51 33.80
C GLU A 2 -15.97 -68.03 33.45
N THR A 3 -15.22 -67.81 32.39
CA THR A 3 -14.82 -66.53 31.79
C THR A 3 -15.96 -66.00 30.91
N ALA A 4 -16.40 -64.77 31.14
CA ALA A 4 -17.33 -64.08 30.25
C ALA A 4 -16.58 -63.07 29.36
N ILE A 5 -16.77 -63.26 28.05
CA ILE A 5 -16.19 -62.49 26.94
C ILE A 5 -16.94 -61.17 26.80
N ILE A 6 -16.21 -60.05 26.83
CA ILE A 6 -16.74 -58.72 26.49
C ILE A 6 -16.76 -58.60 24.96
N THR A 7 -17.95 -58.53 24.37
CA THR A 7 -18.16 -58.14 22.98
C THR A 7 -18.44 -56.63 22.93
N THR A 8 -17.63 -55.91 22.16
CA THR A 8 -17.83 -54.48 21.84
C THR A 8 -18.89 -54.33 20.74
N PRO A 9 -19.81 -53.35 20.83
CA PRO A 9 -20.68 -53.00 19.71
C PRO A 9 -19.95 -52.04 18.77
N THR A 10 -19.74 -52.46 17.53
CA THR A 10 -19.36 -51.66 16.36
C THR A 10 -20.59 -50.95 15.79
N GLN A 11 -20.76 -49.67 16.11
CA GLN A 11 -21.53 -48.66 15.33
C GLN A 11 -20.95 -47.30 15.78
N ASN A 12 -20.56 -46.31 14.96
CA ASN A 12 -21.14 -45.86 13.70
C ASN A 12 -20.14 -44.85 13.05
N SER A 13 -19.17 -45.31 12.25
CA SER A 13 -18.22 -44.43 11.53
C SER A 13 -18.84 -43.73 10.33
N ASP A 14 -19.97 -44.25 9.82
CA ASP A 14 -20.60 -43.77 8.57
C ASP A 14 -21.44 -42.50 8.76
N ASN A 15 -21.83 -42.17 10.00
CA ASN A 15 -22.56 -40.93 10.30
C ASN A 15 -21.64 -39.71 10.53
N LEU A 16 -20.36 -39.92 10.81
CA LEU A 16 -19.37 -38.83 10.92
C LEU A 16 -18.89 -38.36 9.54
N MET A 17 -18.77 -39.27 8.57
CA MET A 17 -18.42 -38.93 7.18
C MET A 17 -19.54 -38.16 6.45
N LYS A 18 -20.81 -38.52 6.66
CA LYS A 18 -21.94 -37.80 6.03
C LYS A 18 -22.13 -36.37 6.54
N GLY A 19 -21.71 -36.06 7.77
CA GLY A 19 -21.70 -34.70 8.31
C GLY A 19 -20.57 -33.83 7.74
N ALA A 20 -19.43 -34.43 7.41
CA ALA A 20 -18.31 -33.76 6.76
C ALA A 20 -18.59 -33.48 5.28
N ASP A 21 -19.25 -34.41 4.58
CA ASP A 21 -19.60 -34.25 3.16
C ASP A 21 -20.63 -33.14 2.90
N PHE A 22 -21.46 -32.76 3.89
CA PHE A 22 -22.39 -31.64 3.74
C PHE A 22 -21.72 -30.26 3.89
N LEU A 23 -20.56 -30.20 4.57
CA LEU A 23 -19.74 -28.99 4.66
C LEU A 23 -18.76 -28.85 3.49
N TYR A 24 -18.39 -29.96 2.85
CA TYR A 24 -17.46 -29.96 1.71
C TYR A 24 -18.13 -29.80 0.34
N ASN A 25 -19.42 -30.11 0.19
CA ASN A 25 -20.10 -30.10 -1.12
C ASN A 25 -20.77 -28.78 -1.51
N ASN A 26 -20.38 -27.66 -0.89
CA ASN A 26 -20.85 -26.34 -1.30
C ASN A 26 -19.74 -25.27 -1.23
N SER A 27 -18.49 -25.64 -1.47
CA SER A 27 -17.42 -24.67 -1.71
C SER A 27 -17.56 -24.07 -3.12
N ALA A 28 -18.65 -23.34 -3.36
CA ALA A 28 -18.69 -22.40 -4.44
C ALA A 28 -17.64 -21.33 -4.11
N THR A 29 -16.45 -21.47 -4.68
CA THR A 29 -15.43 -20.42 -4.63
C THR A 29 -15.99 -19.24 -5.40
N TYR A 30 -16.20 -18.12 -4.72
CA TYR A 30 -16.70 -16.91 -5.37
C TYR A 30 -15.59 -16.30 -6.22
N GLU A 31 -15.94 -15.90 -7.44
CA GLU A 31 -15.04 -15.16 -8.33
C GLU A 31 -14.63 -13.85 -7.64
N ILE A 32 -13.31 -13.66 -7.54
CA ILE A 32 -12.72 -12.50 -6.86
C ILE A 32 -13.03 -11.24 -7.67
N ASN A 33 -13.42 -10.18 -6.98
CA ASN A 33 -13.51 -8.87 -7.61
C ASN A 33 -12.10 -8.36 -7.94
N GLU A 34 -11.69 -8.44 -9.21
CA GLU A 34 -10.37 -8.04 -9.70
C GLU A 34 -10.02 -6.58 -9.40
N SER A 35 -11.00 -5.73 -9.06
CA SER A 35 -10.75 -4.35 -8.65
C SER A 35 -9.79 -4.26 -7.45
N ILE A 36 -9.71 -5.30 -6.60
CA ILE A 36 -8.72 -5.34 -5.50
C ILE A 36 -7.29 -5.16 -5.99
N TYR A 37 -6.96 -5.64 -7.20
CA TYR A 37 -5.61 -5.53 -7.77
C TYR A 37 -5.27 -4.10 -8.18
N SER A 38 -6.26 -3.22 -8.34
CA SER A 38 -6.01 -1.79 -8.53
C SER A 38 -5.32 -1.12 -7.33
N LEU A 39 -5.29 -1.76 -6.15
CA LEU A 39 -4.55 -1.27 -4.99
C LEU A 39 -3.03 -1.32 -5.21
N TYR A 40 -2.53 -2.25 -6.04
CA TYR A 40 -1.11 -2.32 -6.40
C TYR A 40 -0.61 -1.05 -7.10
N ASP A 41 -1.49 -0.36 -7.83
CA ASP A 41 -1.16 0.90 -8.50
C ASP A 41 -0.72 2.02 -7.51
N TYR A 42 -1.07 1.88 -6.21
CA TYR A 42 -0.76 2.85 -5.14
C TYR A 42 0.38 2.41 -4.22
N LEU A 43 0.91 1.20 -4.43
CA LEU A 43 2.05 0.65 -3.70
C LEU A 43 3.34 0.83 -4.50
N PRO A 44 4.52 0.74 -3.86
CA PRO A 44 5.80 0.85 -4.55
C PRO A 44 5.92 -0.18 -5.67
N VAL A 45 6.37 0.26 -6.85
CA VAL A 45 6.68 -0.67 -7.95
C VAL A 45 7.97 -1.44 -7.71
N ILE A 46 8.88 -0.86 -6.90
CA ILE A 46 10.09 -1.53 -6.40
C ILE A 46 10.16 -1.26 -4.90
N TYR A 47 10.19 -2.34 -4.11
CA TYR A 47 10.33 -2.26 -2.66
C TYR A 47 11.80 -2.08 -2.28
N LYS A 48 12.04 -1.25 -1.26
CA LYS A 48 13.37 -1.11 -0.64
C LYS A 48 13.79 -2.40 0.09
N ASN A 49 12.83 -3.05 0.74
CA ASN A 49 13.05 -4.19 1.61
C ASN A 49 12.13 -5.36 1.22
N GLU A 50 12.67 -6.57 1.15
CA GLU A 50 11.91 -7.78 0.81
C GLU A 50 10.77 -8.06 1.80
N SER A 51 11.02 -7.81 3.10
CA SER A 51 10.00 -7.99 4.16
C SER A 51 8.75 -7.13 3.97
N GLU A 52 8.87 -5.95 3.33
CA GLU A 52 7.72 -5.10 3.02
C GLU A 52 6.85 -5.72 1.92
N SER A 53 7.51 -6.26 0.88
CA SER A 53 6.83 -6.97 -0.20
C SER A 53 6.15 -8.24 0.31
N GLU A 54 6.82 -9.02 1.16
CA GLU A 54 6.26 -10.25 1.75
C GLU A 54 5.04 -9.96 2.64
N TYR A 55 5.11 -8.91 3.45
CA TYR A 55 3.99 -8.45 4.26
C TYR A 55 2.76 -8.12 3.40
N LEU A 56 2.95 -7.36 2.32
CA LEU A 56 1.87 -7.00 1.40
C LEU A 56 1.31 -8.22 0.65
N LYS A 57 2.18 -9.10 0.12
CA LYS A 57 1.75 -10.36 -0.50
C LYS A 57 0.89 -11.19 0.45
N THR A 58 1.24 -11.23 1.73
CA THR A 58 0.45 -11.94 2.75
C THR A 58 -0.92 -11.29 2.97
N LEU A 59 -0.99 -9.96 3.00
CA LEU A 59 -2.27 -9.25 3.12
C LEU A 59 -3.21 -9.49 1.92
N PHE A 60 -2.67 -9.40 0.69
CA PHE A 60 -3.45 -9.69 -0.52
C PHE A 60 -3.93 -11.14 -0.56
N LYS A 61 -3.04 -12.10 -0.25
CA LYS A 61 -3.42 -13.51 -0.15
C LYS A 61 -4.53 -13.75 0.88
N ALA A 62 -4.44 -13.12 2.04
CA ALA A 62 -5.47 -13.23 3.07
C ALA A 62 -6.79 -12.57 2.66
N LEU A 63 -6.75 -11.46 1.91
CA LEU A 63 -7.91 -10.82 1.29
C LEU A 63 -8.59 -11.77 0.31
N GLU A 64 -7.84 -12.34 -0.64
CA GLU A 64 -8.34 -13.27 -1.68
C GLU A 64 -8.95 -14.54 -1.09
N ILE A 65 -8.25 -15.18 -0.14
CA ILE A 65 -8.74 -16.39 0.52
C ILE A 65 -10.03 -16.07 1.27
N SER A 66 -10.07 -14.96 2.02
CA SER A 66 -11.27 -14.59 2.75
C SER A 66 -12.44 -14.26 1.81
N TYR A 67 -12.18 -13.55 0.72
CA TYR A 67 -13.19 -13.18 -0.26
C TYR A 67 -13.78 -14.41 -0.96
N SER A 68 -12.93 -15.27 -1.53
CA SER A 68 -13.34 -16.45 -2.30
C SER A 68 -14.11 -17.48 -1.47
N ASN A 69 -13.89 -17.50 -0.16
CA ASN A 69 -14.60 -18.34 0.80
C ASN A 69 -15.82 -17.64 1.45
N ALA A 70 -16.28 -16.51 0.90
CA ALA A 70 -17.39 -15.70 1.44
C ALA A 70 -17.21 -15.22 2.88
N LEU A 71 -15.97 -15.18 3.38
CA LEU A 71 -15.59 -14.58 4.65
C LEU A 71 -15.39 -13.08 4.49
N TYR A 72 -16.41 -12.39 3.95
CA TYR A 72 -16.29 -11.00 3.49
C TYR A 72 -15.94 -9.99 4.59
N GLN A 73 -16.37 -10.23 5.83
CA GLN A 73 -15.96 -9.37 6.95
C GLN A 73 -14.46 -9.48 7.23
N PHE A 74 -13.86 -10.66 7.09
CA PHE A 74 -12.41 -10.83 7.23
C PHE A 74 -11.69 -10.18 6.05
N ALA A 75 -12.15 -10.44 4.82
CA ALA A 75 -11.65 -9.78 3.61
C ALA A 75 -11.60 -8.25 3.78
N TYR A 76 -12.66 -7.65 4.33
CA TYR A 76 -12.71 -6.22 4.62
C TYR A 76 -11.58 -5.74 5.57
N ILE A 77 -11.21 -6.53 6.58
CA ILE A 77 -10.09 -6.18 7.48
C ILE A 77 -8.77 -6.13 6.71
N GLN A 78 -8.50 -7.11 5.84
CA GLN A 78 -7.29 -7.10 5.01
C GLN A 78 -7.29 -5.93 4.01
N LEU A 79 -8.43 -5.66 3.37
CA LEU A 79 -8.62 -4.49 2.50
C LEU A 79 -8.24 -3.20 3.23
N HIS A 80 -8.71 -3.02 4.46
CA HIS A 80 -8.38 -1.84 5.26
C HIS A 80 -6.89 -1.76 5.59
N MET A 81 -6.26 -2.88 5.94
CA MET A 81 -4.81 -2.89 6.22
C MET A 81 -4.00 -2.49 4.98
N ILE A 82 -4.33 -3.02 3.80
CA ILE A 82 -3.67 -2.66 2.54
C ILE A 82 -3.85 -1.17 2.25
N PHE A 83 -5.05 -0.64 2.46
CA PHE A 83 -5.33 0.78 2.32
C PHE A 83 -4.49 1.66 3.23
N MET A 84 -4.35 1.30 4.50
CA MET A 84 -3.50 2.05 5.44
C MET A 84 -2.04 2.02 4.99
N VAL A 85 -1.54 0.88 4.47
CA VAL A 85 -0.19 0.81 3.90
C VAL A 85 -0.04 1.75 2.69
N CYS A 86 -1.03 1.82 1.79
CA CYS A 86 -1.02 2.78 0.67
C CYS A 86 -0.93 4.23 1.18
N ILE A 87 -1.74 4.59 2.19
CA ILE A 87 -1.69 5.92 2.82
C ILE A 87 -0.32 6.18 3.44
N TYR A 88 0.28 5.21 4.13
CA TYR A 88 1.58 5.38 4.76
C TYR A 88 2.70 5.60 3.75
N TYR A 89 2.69 4.90 2.60
CA TYR A 89 3.63 5.20 1.53
C TYR A 89 3.43 6.61 0.96
N ILE A 90 2.19 7.10 0.87
CA ILE A 90 1.91 8.50 0.52
C ILE A 90 2.53 9.45 1.54
N LEU A 91 2.37 9.18 2.84
CA LEU A 91 2.93 10.01 3.91
C LEU A 91 4.46 10.01 3.95
N ILE A 92 5.12 8.91 3.57
CA ILE A 92 6.58 8.88 3.38
C ILE A 92 6.99 9.95 2.37
N LYS A 93 6.30 10.02 1.22
CA LYS A 93 6.63 10.98 0.16
C LYS A 93 6.39 12.43 0.60
N ILE A 94 5.34 12.68 1.39
CA ILE A 94 5.13 13.97 2.03
C ILE A 94 6.26 14.29 3.02
N ASN A 95 6.71 13.33 3.83
CA ASN A 95 7.83 13.53 4.75
C ASN A 95 9.16 13.80 4.04
N ILE A 96 9.38 13.21 2.87
CA ILE A 96 10.58 13.46 2.07
C ILE A 96 10.56 14.90 1.52
N GLN A 97 9.43 15.36 1.01
CA GLN A 97 9.31 16.70 0.41
C GLN A 97 9.15 17.82 1.44
N ALA A 98 8.47 17.54 2.55
CA ALA A 98 8.11 18.53 3.57
C ALA A 98 8.42 18.00 4.99
N PRO A 99 9.69 17.63 5.29
CA PRO A 99 10.04 17.02 6.57
C PRO A 99 9.75 17.93 7.77
N ARG A 100 10.00 19.23 7.62
CA ARG A 100 9.72 20.23 8.67
C ARG A 100 8.22 20.36 8.97
N ASP A 101 7.37 20.26 7.95
CA ASP A 101 5.92 20.35 8.14
C ASP A 101 5.37 19.09 8.81
N ILE A 102 5.92 17.92 8.49
CA ILE A 102 5.63 16.68 9.23
C ILE A 102 6.07 16.82 10.69
N GLU A 103 7.31 17.23 10.95
CA GLU A 103 7.82 17.42 12.31
C GLU A 103 6.95 18.40 13.12
N ASN A 104 6.59 19.54 12.52
CA ASN A 104 5.67 20.50 13.12
C ASN A 104 4.29 19.88 13.40
N ALA A 105 3.72 19.14 12.45
CA ALA A 105 2.44 18.47 12.65
C ALA A 105 2.51 17.44 13.79
N LEU A 106 3.60 16.66 13.88
CA LEU A 106 3.85 15.73 14.97
C LEU A 106 3.92 16.44 16.32
N HIS A 107 4.53 17.64 16.40
CA HIS A 107 4.51 18.47 17.62
C HIS A 107 3.11 18.88 18.09
N TYR A 108 2.16 19.07 17.16
CA TYR A 108 0.77 19.36 17.51
C TYR A 108 -0.03 18.11 17.86
N MET A 109 0.27 16.98 17.21
CA MET A 109 -0.48 15.72 17.37
C MET A 109 -0.04 14.93 18.61
N ILE A 110 1.26 14.92 18.90
CA ILE A 110 1.87 14.13 19.96
C ILE A 110 2.11 15.02 21.19
N LYS A 111 1.35 14.77 22.26
CA LYS A 111 1.46 15.53 23.52
C LYS A 111 2.79 15.31 24.25
N ASP A 112 3.31 14.09 24.19
CA ASP A 112 4.58 13.72 24.81
C ASP A 112 5.73 13.95 23.83
N ARG A 113 6.57 14.95 24.09
CA ARG A 113 7.66 15.32 23.20
C ARG A 113 8.70 14.22 23.02
N SER A 114 8.88 13.34 24.00
CA SER A 114 9.82 12.20 23.87
C SER A 114 9.41 11.24 22.75
N ARG A 115 8.10 11.10 22.51
CA ARG A 115 7.58 10.27 21.42
C ARG A 115 7.80 10.85 20.03
N ILE A 116 8.13 12.14 19.91
CA ILE A 116 8.47 12.78 18.63
C ILE A 116 9.90 12.41 18.25
N THR A 117 10.83 12.43 19.21
CA THR A 117 12.19 11.93 18.98
C THR A 117 12.18 10.43 18.69
N ASP A 118 11.31 9.67 19.34
CA ASP A 118 11.16 8.23 19.09
C ASP A 118 10.58 7.93 17.70
N PHE A 119 9.78 8.84 17.13
CA PHE A 119 9.21 8.69 15.78
C PHE A 119 10.30 8.55 14.71
N TYR A 120 11.38 9.31 14.84
CA TYR A 120 12.57 9.22 13.99
C TYR A 120 13.69 8.36 14.60
N GLY A 121 13.40 7.67 15.71
CA GLY A 121 14.36 6.84 16.42
C GLY A 121 14.59 5.48 15.75
N ALA A 122 15.66 4.79 16.17
CA ALA A 122 16.03 3.46 15.66
C ALA A 122 14.94 2.39 15.83
N GLY A 123 14.03 2.56 16.80
CA GLY A 123 12.89 1.63 17.00
C GLY A 123 11.75 1.81 16.00
N ASN A 124 11.73 2.92 15.25
CA ASN A 124 10.66 3.26 14.32
C ASN A 124 11.18 3.57 12.90
N THR A 125 12.45 3.30 12.63
CA THR A 125 13.12 3.50 11.34
C THR A 125 13.77 2.19 10.88
N ARG A 126 14.11 2.11 9.59
CA ARG A 126 14.94 1.06 9.00
C ARG A 126 16.07 1.74 8.23
N ASP A 127 17.31 1.36 8.54
CA ASP A 127 18.51 1.98 7.97
C ASP A 127 18.55 3.51 8.09
N GLY A 128 18.00 4.04 9.20
CA GLY A 128 17.92 5.48 9.48
C GLY A 128 16.80 6.22 8.75
N GLU A 129 15.97 5.53 7.97
CA GLU A 129 14.83 6.11 7.24
C GLU A 129 13.48 5.63 7.79
N LEU A 130 12.44 6.44 7.62
CA LEU A 130 11.07 5.99 7.89
C LEU A 130 10.65 4.93 6.85
N TYR A 131 9.90 3.94 7.31
CA TYR A 131 9.22 2.96 6.47
C TYR A 131 7.70 3.06 6.70
N PHE A 132 6.88 2.32 5.94
CA PHE A 132 5.42 2.52 6.03
C PHE A 132 4.88 2.26 7.46
N GLY A 133 5.48 1.31 8.19
CA GLY A 133 5.09 0.99 9.55
C GLY A 133 5.41 2.09 10.56
N SER A 134 6.29 3.04 10.22
CA SER A 134 6.65 4.16 11.10
C SER A 134 5.46 5.02 11.50
N PHE A 135 4.43 5.11 10.64
CA PHE A 135 3.23 5.89 10.90
C PHE A 135 2.19 5.17 11.77
N ALA A 136 2.33 3.86 11.98
CA ALA A 136 1.40 3.07 12.78
C ALA A 136 1.45 3.40 14.29
N VAL A 137 2.48 4.13 14.75
CA VAL A 137 2.57 4.63 16.13
C VAL A 137 1.59 5.76 16.43
N LEU A 138 1.03 6.37 15.37
CA LEU A 138 -0.02 7.38 15.45
C LEU A 138 -1.39 6.68 15.50
N GLY A 139 -2.38 7.33 16.13
CA GLY A 139 -3.75 6.84 16.04
C GLY A 139 -4.22 6.80 14.59
N GLU A 140 -4.90 5.73 14.17
CA GLU A 140 -5.25 5.52 12.75
C GLU A 140 -6.08 6.66 12.16
N SER A 141 -7.02 7.25 12.92
CA SER A 141 -7.77 8.42 12.46
C SER A 141 -6.96 9.72 12.51
N ASP A 142 -5.97 9.79 13.39
CA ASP A 142 -5.13 10.97 13.59
C ASP A 142 -4.08 11.07 12.49
N VAL A 143 -3.58 9.93 11.97
CA VAL A 143 -2.57 9.91 10.91
C VAL A 143 -2.99 10.70 9.67
N PHE A 144 -4.30 10.74 9.37
CA PHE A 144 -4.85 11.51 8.25
C PHE A 144 -4.72 13.03 8.42
N LEU A 145 -4.45 13.53 9.62
CA LEU A 145 -4.15 14.95 9.83
C LEU A 145 -2.87 15.39 9.10
N LEU A 146 -1.92 14.47 8.88
CA LEU A 146 -0.70 14.75 8.12
C LEU A 146 -0.99 15.08 6.65
N LEU A 147 -2.10 14.59 6.10
CA LEU A 147 -2.54 14.92 4.73
C LEU A 147 -2.98 16.39 4.59
N LYS A 148 -3.11 17.15 5.68
CA LYS A 148 -3.30 18.62 5.60
C LYS A 148 -2.13 19.34 4.95
N ILE A 149 -0.93 18.78 5.04
CA ILE A 149 0.26 19.29 4.34
C ILE A 149 0.03 19.25 2.82
N ALA A 150 -0.66 18.23 2.32
CA ALA A 150 -1.07 18.10 0.92
C ALA A 150 -2.42 18.79 0.58
N GLY A 151 -3.00 19.55 1.52
CA GLY A 151 -4.22 20.32 1.29
C GLY A 151 -5.52 19.51 1.30
N ILE A 152 -5.61 18.43 2.09
CA ILE A 152 -6.87 17.68 2.26
C ILE A 152 -8.01 18.59 2.77
N ASP A 153 -9.20 18.45 2.17
CA ASP A 153 -10.41 19.13 2.63
C ASP A 153 -11.10 18.37 3.79
N SER A 154 -12.05 19.03 4.45
CA SER A 154 -12.76 18.44 5.59
C SER A 154 -13.66 17.26 5.20
N ASP A 155 -14.12 17.21 3.95
CA ASP A 155 -14.99 16.13 3.46
C ASP A 155 -14.20 14.82 3.35
N LEU A 156 -13.08 14.83 2.62
CA LEU A 156 -12.22 13.67 2.48
C LEU A 156 -11.62 13.26 3.83
N GLN A 157 -11.27 14.23 4.69
CA GLN A 157 -10.82 13.91 6.04
C GLN A 157 -11.90 13.17 6.85
N GLY A 158 -13.16 13.59 6.74
CA GLY A 158 -14.28 12.92 7.38
C GLY A 158 -14.52 11.51 6.83
N GLU A 159 -14.39 11.34 5.51
CA GLU A 159 -14.51 10.03 4.86
C GLU A 159 -13.43 9.05 5.35
N LEU A 160 -12.16 9.48 5.40
CA LEU A 160 -11.05 8.66 5.89
C LEU A 160 -11.27 8.19 7.34
N LYS A 161 -11.68 9.10 8.23
CA LYS A 161 -12.01 8.76 9.62
C LYS A 161 -13.15 7.74 9.71
N LYS A 162 -14.17 7.88 8.87
CA LYS A 162 -15.29 6.94 8.80
C LYS A 162 -14.85 5.54 8.37
N LEU A 163 -13.84 5.40 7.50
CA LEU A 163 -13.30 4.08 7.13
C LEU A 163 -12.68 3.36 8.34
N VAL A 164 -11.93 4.08 9.17
CA VAL A 164 -11.35 3.54 10.42
C VAL A 164 -12.45 3.17 11.42
N GLU A 165 -13.45 4.05 11.62
CA GLU A 165 -14.58 3.77 12.50
C GLU A 165 -15.39 2.54 12.05
N GLU A 166 -15.64 2.41 10.75
CA GLU A 166 -16.30 1.23 10.17
C GLU A 166 -15.47 -0.02 10.39
N ARG A 167 -14.14 0.03 10.17
CA ARG A 167 -13.26 -1.11 10.44
C ARG A 167 -13.29 -1.52 11.90
N ASN A 168 -13.19 -0.58 12.82
CA ASN A 168 -13.21 -0.88 14.25
C ASN A 168 -14.48 -1.65 14.63
N LYS A 169 -15.65 -1.26 14.10
CA LYS A 169 -16.93 -1.98 14.32
C LYS A 169 -16.87 -3.44 13.88
N TYR A 170 -16.21 -3.75 12.77
CA TYR A 170 -16.14 -5.11 12.21
C TYR A 170 -15.03 -5.98 12.83
N ALA A 171 -13.99 -5.36 13.37
CA ALA A 171 -12.87 -6.05 14.01
C ALA A 171 -13.19 -6.48 15.46
N HIS A 172 -14.18 -5.87 16.11
CA HIS A 172 -14.56 -6.25 17.46
C HIS A 172 -15.17 -7.66 17.50
N ALA A 173 -14.64 -8.51 18.38
CA ALA A 173 -15.15 -9.86 18.66
C ALA A 173 -16.47 -9.81 19.46
N ASN A 174 -17.50 -9.19 18.89
CA ASN A 174 -18.82 -9.03 19.49
C ASN A 174 -19.83 -10.11 19.05
N GLY A 175 -19.38 -11.08 18.24
CA GLY A 175 -20.21 -12.18 17.71
C GLY A 175 -21.06 -11.82 16.47
N ASN A 176 -21.01 -10.58 15.98
CA ASN A 176 -21.82 -10.14 14.85
C ASN A 176 -21.00 -10.09 13.55
N ILE A 177 -21.44 -10.85 12.55
CA ILE A 177 -20.95 -10.72 11.17
C ILE A 177 -21.91 -9.79 10.42
N THR A 178 -21.42 -8.63 10.00
CA THR A 178 -22.22 -7.58 9.36
C THR A 178 -22.05 -7.54 7.84
N ILE A 179 -20.86 -7.89 7.33
CA ILE A 179 -20.60 -7.99 5.89
C ILE A 179 -20.82 -9.44 5.49
N THR A 180 -22.02 -9.73 4.98
CA THR A 180 -22.48 -11.10 4.67
C THR A 180 -22.74 -11.34 3.18
N SER A 181 -22.58 -10.32 2.33
CA SER A 181 -22.85 -10.43 0.89
C SER A 181 -21.71 -9.88 0.05
N GLN A 182 -21.53 -10.47 -1.14
CA GLN A 182 -20.55 -10.04 -2.14
C GLN A 182 -20.74 -8.57 -2.52
N THR A 183 -21.98 -8.16 -2.80
CA THR A 183 -22.32 -6.77 -3.14
C THR A 183 -21.81 -5.79 -2.07
N THR A 184 -21.96 -6.13 -0.78
CA THR A 184 -21.50 -5.23 0.29
C THR A 184 -19.97 -5.09 0.29
N ILE A 185 -19.20 -6.16 0.10
CA ILE A 185 -17.74 -6.05 0.06
C ILE A 185 -17.26 -5.35 -1.22
N ASP A 186 -17.93 -5.55 -2.35
CA ASP A 186 -17.62 -4.88 -3.62
C ASP A 186 -17.82 -3.36 -3.54
N ASP A 187 -18.89 -2.93 -2.88
CA ASP A 187 -19.12 -1.52 -2.59
C ASP A 187 -18.01 -0.94 -1.70
N LYS A 188 -17.51 -1.72 -0.73
CA LYS A 188 -16.38 -1.31 0.11
C LYS A 188 -15.09 -1.22 -0.70
N ILE A 189 -14.77 -2.22 -1.52
CA ILE A 189 -13.59 -2.21 -2.40
C ILE A 189 -13.60 -0.95 -3.26
N SER A 190 -14.73 -0.67 -3.92
CA SER A 190 -14.91 0.52 -4.75
C SER A 190 -14.71 1.82 -3.96
N LYS A 191 -15.30 1.91 -2.76
CA LYS A 191 -15.15 3.07 -1.88
C LYS A 191 -13.69 3.32 -1.50
N TYR A 192 -12.95 2.27 -1.14
CA TYR A 192 -11.55 2.37 -0.76
C TYR A 192 -10.67 2.84 -1.92
N ILE A 193 -10.86 2.28 -3.12
CA ILE A 193 -10.13 2.66 -4.33
C ILE A 193 -10.42 4.13 -4.71
N ASN A 194 -11.69 4.53 -4.70
CA ASN A 194 -12.09 5.91 -4.99
C ASN A 194 -11.51 6.90 -3.97
N THR A 195 -11.47 6.51 -2.69
CA THR A 195 -10.86 7.32 -1.63
C THR A 195 -9.35 7.47 -1.85
N LEU A 196 -8.64 6.39 -2.20
CA LEU A 196 -7.22 6.44 -2.55
C LEU A 196 -6.96 7.33 -3.77
N GLU A 197 -7.79 7.26 -4.81
CA GLU A 197 -7.66 8.14 -5.98
C GLU A 197 -7.81 9.62 -5.61
N ARG A 198 -8.74 9.96 -4.72
CA ARG A 198 -8.88 11.32 -4.19
C ARG A 198 -7.61 11.76 -3.47
N VAL A 199 -7.07 10.94 -2.57
CA VAL A 199 -5.82 11.27 -1.84
C VAL A 199 -4.64 11.38 -2.80
N GLN A 200 -4.50 10.46 -3.75
CA GLN A 200 -3.42 10.45 -4.74
C GLN A 200 -3.43 11.71 -5.61
N ARG A 201 -4.61 12.26 -5.95
CA ARG A 201 -4.71 13.53 -6.67
C ARG A 201 -4.22 14.73 -5.85
N LEU A 202 -4.44 14.74 -4.54
CA LEU A 202 -3.96 15.81 -3.65
C LEU A 202 -2.45 15.85 -3.57
N VAL A 203 -1.80 14.69 -3.52
CA VAL A 203 -0.33 14.61 -3.42
C VAL A 203 0.39 14.78 -4.75
N LYS A 204 -0.33 14.87 -5.87
CA LYS A 204 0.27 15.07 -7.20
C LYS A 204 1.30 16.21 -7.25
N PRO A 205 1.03 17.44 -6.74
CA PRO A 205 2.01 18.52 -6.78
C PRO A 205 3.30 18.15 -6.04
N ILE A 206 3.19 17.57 -4.85
CA ILE A 206 4.32 17.09 -4.02
C ILE A 206 5.19 16.10 -4.80
N ILE A 207 4.58 15.13 -5.50
CA ILE A 207 5.32 14.14 -6.30
C ILE A 207 5.98 14.76 -7.53
N VAL A 208 5.30 15.70 -8.19
CA VAL A 208 5.86 16.41 -9.35
C VAL A 208 7.03 17.29 -8.93
N ASP A 209 6.94 17.96 -7.79
CA ASP A 209 8.00 18.80 -7.25
C ASP A 209 9.20 17.95 -6.83
N LEU A 210 8.97 16.85 -6.10
CA LEU A 210 10.02 15.87 -5.78
C LEU A 210 10.78 15.42 -7.03
N TYR A 211 10.06 15.10 -8.11
CA TYR A 211 10.70 14.68 -9.36
C TYR A 211 11.50 15.80 -10.02
N ARG A 212 10.95 17.02 -10.08
CA ARG A 212 11.64 18.17 -10.66
C ARG A 212 12.90 18.51 -9.90
N GLU A 213 12.81 18.57 -8.56
CA GLU A 213 13.96 18.83 -7.69
C GLU A 213 15.04 17.75 -7.85
N THR A 214 14.63 16.48 -7.96
CA THR A 214 15.57 15.38 -8.25
C THR A 214 16.26 15.57 -9.60
N LEU A 215 15.52 15.94 -10.66
CA LEU A 215 16.10 16.12 -11.99
C LEU A 215 17.08 17.29 -12.06
N ILE A 216 16.86 18.37 -11.32
CA ILE A 216 17.77 19.52 -11.34
C ILE A 216 18.95 19.39 -10.39
N ASP A 217 18.96 18.38 -9.51
CA ASP A 217 20.11 18.08 -8.65
C ASP A 217 21.28 17.54 -9.51
N PRO A 218 22.44 18.23 -9.55
CA PRO A 218 23.61 17.74 -10.29
C PRO A 218 24.09 16.38 -9.78
N ASN A 219 23.94 16.08 -8.48
CA ASN A 219 24.35 14.78 -7.91
C ASN A 219 23.48 13.61 -8.42
N PHE A 220 22.38 13.92 -9.09
CA PHE A 220 21.51 12.94 -9.74
C PHE A 220 21.64 12.98 -11.26
N SER A 221 21.61 14.18 -11.85
CA SER A 221 21.45 14.38 -13.29
C SER A 221 22.75 14.47 -14.07
N ASP A 222 23.79 15.07 -13.49
CA ASP A 222 25.03 15.34 -14.20
C ASP A 222 25.86 14.05 -14.30
N SER A 223 26.15 13.59 -15.52
CA SER A 223 26.89 12.33 -15.72
C SER A 223 28.32 12.36 -15.20
N GLU A 224 28.93 13.55 -15.05
CA GLU A 224 30.29 13.70 -14.51
C GLU A 224 30.30 13.74 -12.98
N ASP A 225 29.26 14.32 -12.36
CA ASP A 225 29.19 14.58 -10.92
C ASP A 225 28.24 13.62 -10.15
N ARG A 226 27.39 12.84 -10.84
CA ARG A 226 26.40 12.02 -10.16
C ARG A 226 27.01 10.88 -9.34
N LEU A 227 26.47 10.68 -8.15
CA LEU A 227 26.98 9.72 -7.15
C LEU A 227 26.43 8.29 -7.33
N GLY A 228 25.42 8.11 -8.17
CA GLY A 228 24.74 6.85 -8.40
C GLY A 228 25.30 6.04 -9.57
N TYR A 229 24.46 5.77 -10.54
CA TYR A 229 24.71 4.86 -11.67
C TYR A 229 25.01 5.61 -12.95
N LEU A 230 25.95 5.10 -13.75
CA LEU A 230 26.27 5.64 -15.08
C LEU A 230 25.24 5.26 -16.16
N ASP A 231 24.40 4.26 -15.91
CA ASP A 231 23.28 3.94 -16.79
C ASP A 231 22.03 4.72 -16.34
N ASN A 232 21.30 5.31 -17.30
CA ASN A 232 20.15 6.14 -16.99
C ASN A 232 18.93 5.32 -16.54
N ASP A 233 18.78 4.08 -17.04
CA ASP A 233 17.70 3.20 -16.60
C ASP A 233 17.95 2.76 -15.15
N GLU A 234 19.18 2.37 -14.80
CA GLU A 234 19.58 2.04 -13.42
C GLU A 234 19.49 3.26 -12.48
N GLN A 235 19.94 4.44 -12.92
CA GLN A 235 19.89 5.67 -12.11
C GLN A 235 18.45 6.04 -11.75
N ILE A 236 17.53 6.04 -12.72
CA ILE A 236 16.11 6.26 -12.45
C ILE A 236 15.57 5.18 -11.52
N LYS A 237 15.87 3.92 -11.79
CA LYS A 237 15.30 2.78 -11.07
C LYS A 237 15.70 2.77 -9.59
N GLU A 238 16.98 2.86 -9.31
CA GLU A 238 17.51 2.72 -7.94
C GLU A 238 17.46 4.05 -7.18
N GLU A 239 17.95 5.15 -7.77
CA GLU A 239 18.11 6.44 -7.08
C GLU A 239 16.86 7.31 -7.08
N PHE A 240 15.83 6.98 -7.87
CA PHE A 240 14.56 7.71 -7.85
C PHE A 240 13.38 6.79 -7.50
N ILE A 241 13.09 5.78 -8.31
CA ILE A 241 11.88 4.96 -8.16
C ILE A 241 11.90 4.18 -6.85
N LYS A 242 12.97 3.41 -6.61
CA LYS A 242 13.12 2.60 -5.39
C LYS A 242 13.42 3.47 -4.17
N LYS A 243 14.33 4.44 -4.30
CA LYS A 243 14.69 5.38 -3.21
C LYS A 243 13.50 6.14 -2.64
N TYR A 244 12.54 6.54 -3.48
CA TYR A 244 11.35 7.27 -3.03
C TYR A 244 10.09 6.39 -2.95
N SER A 245 10.24 5.06 -3.09
CA SER A 245 9.15 4.09 -3.01
C SER A 245 7.96 4.48 -3.91
N LEU A 246 8.25 4.86 -5.16
CA LEU A 246 7.25 5.39 -6.08
C LEU A 246 6.29 4.30 -6.55
N SER A 247 5.02 4.65 -6.60
CA SER A 247 3.95 3.81 -7.14
C SER A 247 3.75 4.03 -8.64
N TYR A 248 2.99 3.14 -9.27
CA TYR A 248 2.59 3.32 -10.68
C TYR A 248 1.87 4.65 -10.89
N ARG A 249 1.01 5.06 -9.94
CA ARG A 249 0.29 6.34 -9.99
C ARG A 249 1.22 7.54 -9.86
N ASP A 250 2.26 7.44 -9.04
CA ASP A 250 3.30 8.48 -8.92
C ASP A 250 4.05 8.65 -10.25
N LEU A 251 4.52 7.55 -10.84
CA LEU A 251 5.23 7.57 -12.12
C LEU A 251 4.37 8.13 -13.26
N ASN A 252 3.06 7.87 -13.24
CA ASN A 252 2.12 8.45 -14.17
C ASN A 252 2.01 9.98 -14.05
N PHE A 253 2.28 10.57 -12.88
CA PHE A 253 2.43 12.01 -12.73
C PHE A 253 3.77 12.49 -13.26
N CYS A 254 4.86 11.84 -12.85
CA CYS A 254 6.23 12.20 -13.24
C CYS A 254 6.42 12.21 -14.76
N ARG A 255 5.93 11.21 -15.49
CA ARG A 255 6.07 11.13 -16.96
C ARG A 255 5.32 12.24 -17.73
N LYS A 256 4.44 12.99 -17.06
CA LYS A 256 3.59 14.02 -17.67
C LYS A 256 4.10 15.44 -17.40
N ILE A 257 5.26 15.59 -16.74
CA ILE A 257 5.81 16.92 -16.49
C ILE A 257 6.21 17.59 -17.80
N ASN A 258 6.14 18.92 -17.81
CA ASN A 258 6.62 19.73 -18.92
C ASN A 258 8.12 20.02 -18.74
N LEU A 259 8.97 19.24 -19.42
CA LEU A 259 10.42 19.44 -19.34
C LEU A 259 10.89 20.79 -19.91
N ALA A 260 10.10 21.48 -20.73
CA ALA A 260 10.51 22.77 -21.29
C ALA A 260 10.81 23.81 -20.20
N GLU A 261 10.21 23.67 -19.02
CA GLU A 261 10.46 24.54 -17.87
C GLU A 261 11.85 24.34 -17.23
N LEU A 262 12.58 23.29 -17.65
CA LEU A 262 13.93 22.98 -17.16
C LEU A 262 15.02 23.29 -18.22
N SER A 263 14.67 23.96 -19.32
CA SER A 263 15.59 24.18 -20.45
C SER A 263 16.84 24.99 -20.13
N ASP A 264 16.77 25.82 -19.09
CA ASP A 264 17.86 26.71 -18.68
C ASP A 264 18.86 26.02 -17.74
N VAL A 265 18.60 24.77 -17.35
CA VAL A 265 19.50 23.97 -16.51
C VAL A 265 20.69 23.50 -17.36
N LYS A 266 21.91 23.65 -16.83
CA LYS A 266 23.15 23.29 -17.55
C LYS A 266 23.14 21.84 -18.08
N SER A 267 22.62 20.90 -17.29
CA SER A 267 22.52 19.47 -17.59
C SER A 267 21.19 19.06 -18.27
N PHE A 268 20.58 19.97 -19.05
CA PHE A 268 19.24 19.73 -19.60
C PHE A 268 19.17 18.51 -20.54
N ASP A 269 20.22 18.21 -21.30
CA ASP A 269 20.23 17.05 -22.19
C ASP A 269 20.32 15.73 -21.40
N GLU A 270 21.06 15.70 -20.29
CA GLU A 270 21.09 14.57 -19.35
C GLU A 270 19.72 14.39 -18.68
N ILE A 271 19.08 15.48 -18.27
CA ILE A 271 17.71 15.47 -17.71
C ILE A 271 16.71 14.84 -18.70
N LYS A 272 16.80 15.17 -20.00
CA LYS A 272 15.96 14.53 -21.02
C LYS A 272 16.18 13.03 -21.09
N ASN A 273 17.43 12.58 -21.05
CA ASN A 273 17.76 11.16 -21.11
C ASN A 273 17.23 10.39 -19.90
N LEU A 274 17.33 10.97 -18.70
CA LEU A 274 16.74 10.43 -17.47
C LEU A 274 15.22 10.40 -17.55
N HIS A 275 14.58 11.43 -18.10
CA HIS A 275 13.14 11.44 -18.29
C HIS A 275 12.66 10.39 -19.31
N ILE A 276 13.42 10.17 -20.39
CA ILE A 276 13.17 9.10 -21.36
C ILE A 276 13.26 7.73 -20.67
N ALA A 277 14.29 7.51 -19.84
CA ALA A 277 14.43 6.29 -19.05
C ALA A 277 13.22 6.05 -18.13
N LEU A 278 12.74 7.08 -17.41
CA LEU A 278 11.52 6.99 -16.61
C LEU A 278 10.28 6.65 -17.45
N CYS A 279 10.12 7.29 -18.61
CA CYS A 279 9.00 7.00 -19.51
C CYS A 279 9.06 5.59 -20.09
N LYS A 280 10.25 5.09 -20.40
CA LYS A 280 10.49 3.72 -20.85
C LYS A 280 10.14 2.72 -19.75
N TYR A 281 10.65 2.93 -18.54
CA TYR A 281 10.35 2.10 -17.38
C TYR A 281 8.84 2.03 -17.13
N TYR A 282 8.15 3.18 -17.09
CA TYR A 282 6.69 3.24 -16.87
C TYR A 282 5.88 2.45 -17.90
N LYS A 283 6.31 2.45 -19.18
CA LYS A 283 5.66 1.66 -20.23
C LYS A 283 5.88 0.16 -20.00
N GLY A 284 7.11 -0.23 -19.66
CA GLY A 284 7.48 -1.63 -19.41
C GLY A 284 6.69 -2.30 -18.29
N ILE A 285 6.32 -1.56 -17.22
CA ILE A 285 5.59 -2.14 -16.07
C ILE A 285 4.35 -2.93 -16.49
N ARG A 286 3.56 -2.45 -17.46
CA ARG A 286 2.31 -3.11 -17.88
C ARG A 286 2.46 -4.03 -19.07
N ASP A 287 3.59 -3.98 -19.75
CA ASP A 287 3.92 -4.90 -20.83
C ASP A 287 4.46 -6.23 -20.26
N ASP A 288 5.10 -6.20 -19.07
CA ASP A 288 5.58 -7.40 -18.37
C ASP A 288 4.46 -8.22 -17.68
N ASP A 289 3.35 -7.58 -17.27
CA ASP A 289 2.16 -8.30 -16.74
C ASP A 289 1.53 -9.25 -17.78
N ALA A 290 1.68 -8.94 -19.07
CA ALA A 290 1.22 -9.81 -20.16
C ALA A 290 2.13 -11.03 -20.39
N ALA A 291 3.37 -11.00 -19.89
CA ALA A 291 4.33 -12.09 -20.01
C ALA A 291 4.23 -13.10 -18.85
N GLU A 292 3.96 -12.65 -17.61
CA GLU A 292 3.82 -13.54 -16.44
C GLU A 292 2.45 -14.24 -16.35
N CYS A 293 1.38 -13.67 -16.93
CA CYS A 293 0.09 -14.38 -17.06
C CYS A 293 0.04 -15.42 -18.20
N ALA A 294 1.11 -15.55 -18.99
CA ALA A 294 1.21 -16.47 -20.12
C ALA A 294 2.16 -17.66 -19.85
N SER A 295 2.64 -17.83 -18.61
CA SER A 295 3.52 -18.93 -18.18
C SER A 295 2.91 -19.83 -17.12
#